data_AF-A0A179GTQ9-F1
#
_entry.id   AF-A0A179GTQ9-F1
#
_cell.length_a   1.000
_cell.length_b   1.000
_cell.length_c   1.000
_cell.angle_alpha   90.00
_cell.angle_beta   90.00
_cell.angle_gamma   90.00
#
_symmetry.space_group_name_H-M   'P 1'
#
loop_
_entity.id
_entity.type
_entity.pdbx_description
1 polymer ?
#
loop_
_entity_poly.entity_id
_entity_poly.type
_entity_poly.pdbx_seq_one_letter_code
_entity_poly.pdbx_strand_id
1 'polypeptide(L)'
;MGLRIAEMDDSGIQFSPSSNAGLEFYSLNVHQDMRIRTILESSLTWCALGDYRRIHEDKGHTYQLRKGGAEADILVIQLWSAKSEARYWKASHKASREALDSVRAANRMWEVASARLEQAGCKAQDIFFENGGL
;
A
#
# COMPACT_ATOMS: atom_id res chain seq x y z
N MET A 1 -7.26 -14.69 3.54
CA MET A 1 -7.41 -13.44 2.76
C MET A 1 -6.28 -13.37 1.74
N GLY A 2 -6.48 -12.70 0.60
CA GLY A 2 -5.46 -12.64 -0.45
C GLY A 2 -5.35 -13.95 -1.24
N LEU A 3 -6.50 -14.48 -1.69
CA LEU A 3 -6.48 -15.67 -2.56
C LEU A 3 -5.61 -15.36 -3.79
N ARG A 4 -4.65 -16.24 -4.07
CA ARG A 4 -3.68 -16.14 -5.17
C ARG A 4 -2.60 -15.07 -5.01
N ILE A 5 -2.49 -14.36 -3.88
CA ILE A 5 -1.29 -13.55 -3.59
C ILE A 5 -0.06 -14.46 -3.47
N ALA A 6 -0.21 -15.61 -2.79
CA ALA A 6 0.84 -16.62 -2.71
C ALA A 6 1.24 -17.15 -4.09
N GLU A 7 0.30 -17.28 -5.03
CA GLU A 7 0.62 -17.67 -6.41
C GLU A 7 1.46 -16.60 -7.12
N MET A 8 1.17 -15.31 -6.90
CA MET A 8 2.01 -14.21 -7.42
C MET A 8 3.40 -14.18 -6.76
N ASP A 9 3.48 -14.54 -5.48
CA ASP A 9 4.75 -14.66 -4.73
C ASP A 9 5.59 -15.82 -5.29
N ASP A 10 5.01 -17.01 -5.43
CA ASP A 10 5.69 -18.22 -5.87
C ASP A 10 6.10 -18.17 -7.35
N SER A 11 5.25 -17.58 -8.21
CA SER A 11 5.53 -17.48 -9.65
C SER A 11 6.44 -16.30 -10.02
N GLY A 12 6.55 -15.29 -9.14
CA GLY A 12 7.19 -14.02 -9.47
C GLY A 12 6.44 -13.19 -10.53
N ILE A 13 5.23 -13.62 -10.92
CA ILE A 13 4.43 -12.98 -11.97
C ILE A 13 3.36 -12.10 -11.32
N GLN A 14 3.28 -10.85 -11.78
CA GLN A 14 2.19 -9.96 -11.38
C GLN A 14 0.96 -10.25 -12.24
N PHE A 15 -0.18 -10.42 -11.59
CA PHE A 15 -1.44 -10.40 -12.30
C PHE A 15 -1.70 -9.01 -12.90
N SER A 16 -1.77 -8.97 -14.22
CA SER A 16 -2.15 -7.76 -14.95
C SER A 16 -3.67 -7.57 -14.88
N PRO A 17 -4.17 -6.34 -14.68
CA PRO A 17 -5.59 -6.02 -14.85
C PRO A 17 -6.13 -6.31 -16.26
N SER A 18 -5.26 -6.44 -17.27
CA SER A 18 -5.65 -6.85 -18.62
C SER A 18 -5.70 -8.38 -18.81
N SER A 19 -5.39 -9.17 -17.79
CA SER A 19 -5.41 -10.64 -17.84
C SER A 19 -6.62 -11.21 -17.10
N ASN A 20 -7.12 -12.38 -17.54
CA ASN A 20 -8.22 -13.07 -16.86
C ASN A 20 -7.89 -13.37 -15.39
N ALA A 21 -6.65 -13.82 -15.11
CA ALA A 21 -6.20 -14.10 -13.75
C ALA A 21 -6.20 -12.84 -12.87
N GLY A 22 -5.81 -11.69 -13.41
CA GLY A 22 -5.89 -10.42 -12.69
C GLY A 22 -7.30 -9.94 -12.45
N LEU A 23 -8.16 -9.97 -13.47
CA LEU A 23 -9.58 -9.62 -13.30
C LEU A 23 -10.25 -10.49 -12.23
N GLU A 24 -9.97 -11.80 -12.23
CA GLU A 24 -10.46 -12.73 -11.21
C GLU A 24 -9.91 -12.38 -9.82
N PHE A 25 -8.60 -12.11 -9.73
CA PHE A 25 -7.96 -11.68 -8.48
C PHE A 25 -8.62 -10.42 -7.90
N TYR A 26 -8.87 -9.40 -8.72
CA TYR A 26 -9.55 -8.17 -8.28
C TYR A 26 -10.99 -8.41 -7.88
N SER A 27 -11.70 -9.23 -8.66
CA SER A 27 -13.09 -9.58 -8.37
C SER A 27 -13.19 -10.21 -6.98
N LEU A 28 -12.34 -11.20 -6.69
CA LEU A 28 -12.39 -11.94 -5.43
C LEU A 28 -11.86 -11.14 -4.23
N ASN A 29 -10.74 -10.43 -4.38
CA ASN A 29 -10.03 -9.83 -3.25
C ASN A 29 -10.36 -8.36 -3.00
N VAL A 30 -11.01 -7.67 -3.95
CA VAL A 30 -11.35 -6.23 -3.82
C VAL A 30 -12.85 -6.03 -4.01
N HIS A 31 -13.40 -6.41 -5.16
CA HIS A 31 -14.79 -6.12 -5.49
C HIS A 31 -15.79 -6.93 -4.65
N GLN A 32 -15.51 -8.21 -4.36
CA GLN A 32 -16.41 -9.07 -3.58
C GLN A 32 -16.13 -9.05 -2.07
N ASP A 33 -15.01 -8.48 -1.62
CA ASP A 33 -14.71 -8.38 -0.19
C ASP A 33 -15.58 -7.29 0.45
N MET A 34 -16.54 -7.72 1.27
CA MET A 34 -17.50 -6.83 1.91
C MET A 34 -16.85 -5.75 2.76
N ARG A 35 -15.69 -6.00 3.37
CA ARG A 35 -15.02 -5.01 4.23
C ARG A 35 -14.44 -3.89 3.38
N ILE A 36 -13.82 -4.24 2.25
CA ILE A 36 -13.31 -3.29 1.27
C ILE A 36 -14.47 -2.49 0.68
N ARG A 37 -15.53 -3.17 0.23
CA ARG A 37 -16.71 -2.51 -0.31
C ARG A 37 -17.32 -1.52 0.67
N THR A 38 -17.52 -1.92 1.91
CA THR A 38 -18.08 -1.02 2.94
C THR A 38 -17.21 0.23 3.14
N ILE A 39 -15.88 0.09 3.15
CA ILE A 39 -14.99 1.24 3.24
C ILE A 39 -15.11 2.13 1.98
N LEU A 40 -15.08 1.54 0.78
CA LEU A 40 -15.15 2.28 -0.47
C LEU A 40 -16.47 3.04 -0.62
N GLU A 41 -17.60 2.37 -0.38
CA GLU A 41 -18.95 2.92 -0.51
C GLU A 41 -19.25 4.00 0.55
N SER A 42 -18.63 3.90 1.73
CA SER A 42 -18.76 4.94 2.78
C SER A 42 -17.81 6.12 2.60
N SER A 43 -16.68 5.92 1.92
CA SER A 43 -15.64 6.95 1.76
C SER A 43 -15.73 7.71 0.44
N LEU A 44 -16.32 7.11 -0.61
CA LEU A 44 -16.32 7.65 -1.97
C LEU A 44 -17.73 7.62 -2.57
N THR A 45 -18.13 8.70 -3.23
CA THR A 45 -19.40 8.77 -4.00
C THR A 45 -19.38 7.87 -5.23
N TRP A 46 -18.19 7.63 -5.78
CA TRP A 46 -17.95 6.71 -6.89
C TRP A 46 -16.51 6.22 -6.84
N CYS A 47 -16.26 4.97 -7.23
CA CYS A 47 -14.92 4.41 -7.35
C CYS A 47 -14.75 3.62 -8.65
N ALA A 48 -13.54 3.65 -9.20
CA ALA A 48 -13.11 2.76 -10.27
C ALA A 48 -11.78 2.11 -9.90
N LEU A 49 -11.56 0.92 -10.44
CA LEU A 49 -10.34 0.16 -10.23
C LEU A 49 -9.24 0.70 -11.15
N GLY A 50 -8.10 1.08 -10.57
CA GLY A 50 -6.90 1.52 -11.26
C GLY A 50 -5.76 0.49 -11.20
N ASP A 51 -4.73 0.70 -12.04
CA ASP A 51 -3.54 -0.15 -12.20
C ASP A 51 -2.89 -0.52 -10.85
N TYR A 52 -2.59 -1.81 -10.65
CA TYR A 52 -1.97 -2.34 -9.44
C TYR A 52 -0.51 -2.67 -9.73
N ARG A 53 0.40 -2.09 -8.96
CA ARG A 53 1.81 -2.45 -9.01
C ARG A 53 2.17 -3.14 -7.71
N ARG A 54 2.71 -4.35 -7.81
CA ARG A 54 3.42 -4.94 -6.67
C ARG A 54 4.64 -4.07 -6.41
N ILE A 55 4.67 -3.49 -5.22
CA ILE A 55 5.87 -2.86 -4.67
C ILE A 55 6.69 -4.02 -4.10
N HIS A 56 7.82 -4.32 -4.74
CA HIS A 56 8.74 -5.30 -4.20
C HIS A 56 9.33 -4.80 -2.88
N GLU A 57 9.68 -5.73 -2.01
CA GLU A 57 10.46 -5.41 -0.82
C GLU A 57 11.78 -4.75 -1.25
N ASP A 58 12.09 -3.61 -0.64
CA ASP A 58 13.38 -2.95 -0.77
C ASP A 58 13.89 -2.60 0.64
N LYS A 59 14.66 -3.53 1.22
CA LYS A 59 15.06 -3.46 2.63
C LYS A 59 15.92 -2.23 2.87
N GLY A 60 15.61 -1.50 3.94
CA GLY A 60 16.32 -0.30 4.34
C GLY A 60 15.78 1.00 3.74
N HIS A 61 14.86 0.90 2.76
CA HIS A 61 14.23 2.05 2.15
C HIS A 61 12.82 2.28 2.70
N THR A 62 12.42 3.54 2.86
CA THR A 62 11.06 3.92 3.25
C THR A 62 10.44 4.75 2.15
N TYR A 63 9.28 4.32 1.67
CA TYR A 63 8.57 4.99 0.59
C TYR A 63 7.23 5.57 1.03
N GLN A 64 6.85 6.64 0.36
CA GLN A 64 5.55 7.27 0.48
C GLN A 64 4.71 6.91 -0.73
N LEU A 65 3.49 6.47 -0.46
CA LEU A 65 2.46 6.27 -1.47
C LEU A 65 1.97 7.61 -2.04
N ARG A 66 2.08 8.69 -1.24
CA ARG A 66 1.74 10.06 -1.61
C ARG A 66 2.77 11.03 -1.06
N LYS A 67 3.19 12.00 -1.88
CA LYS A 67 4.22 13.00 -1.53
C LYS A 67 3.70 14.05 -0.54
N GLY A 68 3.43 13.65 0.71
CA GLY A 68 2.92 14.51 1.79
C GLY A 68 1.71 15.37 1.41
N GLY A 69 1.33 16.26 2.31
CA GLY A 69 0.21 17.21 2.13
C GLY A 69 -0.73 17.20 3.33
N ALA A 70 -1.33 18.36 3.64
CA ALA A 70 -2.15 18.53 4.84
C ALA A 70 -3.51 17.79 4.77
N GLU A 71 -3.92 17.32 3.59
CA GLU A 71 -5.22 16.70 3.40
C GLU A 71 -5.09 15.29 2.83
N ALA A 72 -5.79 14.34 3.47
CA ALA A 72 -5.93 12.99 2.97
C ALA A 72 -6.89 12.99 1.77
N ASP A 73 -6.33 13.00 0.56
CA ASP A 73 -7.05 12.95 -0.71
C ASP A 73 -7.12 11.54 -1.31
N ILE A 74 -6.45 10.56 -0.68
CA ILE A 74 -6.36 9.19 -1.15
C ILE A 74 -6.72 8.18 -0.07
N LEU A 75 -7.42 7.12 -0.50
CA LEU A 75 -7.59 5.90 0.26
C LEU A 75 -6.65 4.84 -0.33
N VAL A 76 -5.84 4.23 0.52
CA VAL A 76 -4.97 3.11 0.13
C VAL A 76 -5.50 1.85 0.78
N ILE A 77 -5.71 0.83 -0.04
CA ILE A 77 -6.01 -0.53 0.41
C ILE A 77 -4.82 -1.41 0.01
N GLN A 78 -4.21 -2.09 0.98
CA GLN A 78 -3.09 -3.00 0.76
C GLN A 78 -3.54 -4.42 1.06
N LEU A 79 -3.04 -5.39 0.30
CA LEU A 79 -3.28 -6.79 0.57
C LEU A 79 -1.93 -7.43 0.88
N TRP A 80 -1.86 -8.17 1.99
CA TRP A 80 -0.63 -8.77 2.49
C TRP A 80 -0.76 -10.30 2.50
N SER A 81 0.25 -11.01 1.98
CA SER A 81 0.35 -12.46 2.11
C SER A 81 0.73 -12.85 3.54
N ALA A 82 0.47 -14.11 3.89
CA ALA A 82 0.81 -14.64 5.20
C ALA A 82 2.31 -14.51 5.49
N LYS A 83 2.63 -14.21 6.76
CA LYS A 83 3.99 -13.98 7.26
C LYS A 83 4.67 -12.74 6.67
N SER A 84 3.92 -11.84 6.05
CA SER A 84 4.46 -10.53 5.64
C SER A 84 4.82 -9.67 6.85
N GLU A 85 5.86 -8.87 6.71
CA GLU A 85 6.28 -7.86 7.68
C GLU A 85 6.18 -6.47 7.04
N ALA A 86 5.67 -5.50 7.79
CA ALA A 86 5.63 -4.11 7.35
C ALA A 86 5.97 -3.16 8.49
N ARG A 87 6.67 -2.07 8.16
CA ARG A 87 6.88 -0.93 9.05
C ARG A 87 6.06 0.25 8.55
N TYR A 88 5.09 0.68 9.35
CA TYR A 88 4.31 1.88 9.10
C TYR A 88 4.79 3.05 9.97
N TRP A 89 4.75 4.26 9.43
CA TRP A 89 5.10 5.49 10.17
C TRP A 89 3.83 6.23 10.58
N LYS A 90 3.42 6.04 11.84
CA LYS A 90 2.22 6.67 12.40
C LYS A 90 2.33 8.18 12.36
N ALA A 91 1.23 8.83 12.00
CA ALA A 91 1.10 10.28 11.79
C ALA A 91 1.90 10.85 10.60
N SER A 92 2.52 10.02 9.75
CA SER A 92 3.21 10.47 8.52
C SER A 92 2.31 11.27 7.57
N HIS A 93 1.02 10.97 7.51
CA HIS A 93 0.05 11.74 6.72
C HIS A 93 -0.17 13.18 7.21
N LYS A 94 0.28 13.52 8.42
CA LYS A 94 0.21 14.89 8.99
C LYS A 94 1.50 15.68 8.77
N ALA A 95 2.57 15.02 8.37
CA ALA A 95 3.85 15.68 8.14
C ALA A 95 3.79 16.47 6.83
N SER A 96 4.29 17.71 6.87
CA SER A 96 4.35 18.53 5.67
C SER A 96 5.35 17.95 4.67
N ARG A 97 5.16 18.29 3.39
CA ARG A 97 6.05 17.85 2.32
C ARG A 97 7.48 18.35 2.53
N GLU A 98 7.63 19.55 3.07
CA GLU A 98 8.91 20.20 3.36
C GLU A 98 9.64 19.50 4.51
N ALA A 99 8.91 19.02 5.52
CA ALA A 99 9.49 18.30 6.64
C ALA A 99 10.04 16.92 6.23
N LEU A 100 9.34 16.22 5.32
CA LEU A 100 9.74 14.89 4.87
C LEU A 100 10.87 14.91 3.83
N ASP A 101 10.97 15.99 3.04
CA ASP A 101 12.06 16.18 2.05
C ASP A 101 12.27 14.97 1.13
N SER A 102 11.16 14.40 0.64
CA SER A 102 11.20 13.14 -0.10
C SER A 102 11.82 13.28 -1.50
N VAL A 103 12.66 12.33 -1.87
CA VAL A 103 13.32 12.24 -3.18
C VAL A 103 12.62 11.22 -4.09
N ARG A 104 12.75 11.38 -5.41
CA ARG A 104 12.15 10.43 -6.37
C ARG A 104 13.09 9.23 -6.53
N ALA A 105 12.64 8.04 -6.16
CA ALA A 105 13.42 6.80 -6.30
C ALA A 105 13.29 6.16 -7.68
N ALA A 106 14.17 5.19 -7.99
CA ALA A 106 14.19 4.47 -9.26
C ALA A 106 12.88 3.70 -9.55
N ASN A 107 12.21 3.22 -8.50
CA ASN A 107 10.89 2.59 -8.57
C ASN A 107 9.74 3.60 -8.80
N ARG A 108 10.06 4.88 -9.02
CA ARG A 108 9.13 6.00 -9.22
C ARG A 108 8.26 6.33 -7.99
N MET A 109 8.56 5.76 -6.81
CA MET A 109 7.96 6.20 -5.57
C MET A 109 8.74 7.38 -4.97
N TRP A 110 8.16 7.99 -3.94
CA TRP A 110 8.84 9.01 -3.16
C TRP A 110 9.51 8.36 -1.97
N GLU A 111 10.83 8.41 -1.91
CA GLU A 111 11.60 7.87 -0.81
C GLU A 111 11.87 8.94 0.24
N VAL A 112 11.85 8.54 1.51
CA VAL A 112 12.12 9.41 2.65
C VAL A 112 13.05 8.70 3.62
N ALA A 113 14.03 9.44 4.14
CA ALA A 113 14.90 8.93 5.18
C ALA A 113 14.13 8.78 6.50
N SER A 114 14.29 7.65 7.19
CA SER A 114 13.68 7.40 8.51
C SER A 114 13.93 8.54 9.51
N ALA A 115 15.14 9.12 9.49
CA ALA A 115 15.49 10.25 10.36
C ALA A 115 14.59 11.48 10.14
N ARG A 116 14.13 11.75 8.91
CA ARG A 116 13.19 12.85 8.62
C ARG A 116 11.82 12.57 9.22
N LEU A 117 11.36 11.32 9.15
CA LEU A 117 10.09 10.90 9.75
C LEU A 117 10.13 11.03 11.28
N GLU A 118 11.22 10.60 11.90
CA GLU A 118 11.44 10.75 13.34
C GLU A 118 11.47 12.22 13.78
N GLN A 119 12.21 13.07 13.05
CA GLN A 119 12.25 14.51 13.29
C GLN A 119 10.88 15.18 13.14
N ALA A 120 10.05 14.69 12.22
CA ALA A 120 8.66 15.12 12.04
C ALA A 120 7.70 14.56 13.11
N GLY A 121 8.21 13.82 14.10
CA GLY A 121 7.41 13.22 15.18
C GLY A 121 6.62 11.99 14.76
N CYS A 122 6.92 11.42 13.59
CA CYS A 122 6.30 10.17 13.14
C CYS A 122 6.88 9.00 13.94
N LYS A 123 6.04 8.02 14.28
CA LYS A 123 6.45 6.85 15.06
C LYS A 123 6.42 5.61 14.20
N ALA A 124 7.55 4.92 14.10
CA ALA A 124 7.59 3.61 13.47
C ALA A 124 6.74 2.60 14.26
N GLN A 125 5.98 1.79 13.54
CA GLN A 125 5.19 0.70 14.07
C GLN A 125 5.38 -0.50 13.15
N ASP A 126 5.93 -1.57 13.71
CA ASP A 126 6.08 -2.84 13.00
C ASP A 126 4.80 -3.66 13.14
N ILE A 127 4.38 -4.25 12.03
CA ILE A 127 3.18 -5.08 11.93
C ILE A 127 3.60 -6.40 11.30
N PHE A 128 3.29 -7.49 11.98
CA PHE A 128 3.46 -8.85 11.48
C PHE A 128 2.12 -9.43 11.08
N PHE A 129 1.98 -9.79 9.80
CA PHE A 129 0.75 -10.34 9.23
C PHE A 129 0.81 -11.86 9.23
N GLU A 130 0.68 -12.49 10.40
CA GLU A 130 0.80 -13.95 10.58
C GLU A 130 -0.02 -14.74 9.55
N ASN A 131 -1.28 -14.34 9.34
CA ASN A 131 -2.22 -14.97 8.42
C ASN A 131 -2.52 -14.14 7.16
N GLY A 132 -1.68 -13.14 6.88
CA GLY A 132 -1.91 -12.13 5.85
C GLY A 132 -2.82 -11.02 6.34
N GLY A 133 -3.21 -10.11 5.46
CA GLY A 133 -3.89 -8.89 5.89
C GLY A 133 -4.55 -8.09 4.78
N LEU A 134 -5.45 -7.22 5.23
CA LEU A 134 -6.06 -6.09 4.55
C LEU A 134 -5.65 -4.84 5.32
#